data_AF-A0A1Y1XFA2-F1
#
_entry.id   AF-A0A1Y1XFA2-F1
#
_cell.length_a   1.000
_cell.length_b   1.000
_cell.length_c   1.000
_cell.angle_alpha   90.00
_cell.angle_beta   90.00
_cell.angle_gamma   90.00
#
_symmetry.space_group_name_H-M   'P 1'
#
loop_
_entity.id
_entity.type
_entity.pdbx_description
1 polymer ?
#
loop_
_entity_poly.entity_id
_entity_poly.type
_entity_poly.pdbx_seq_one_letter_code
_entity_poly.pdbx_strand_id
1 'polypeptide(L)'
;MDGNGFINDYSNPNYKKQFMEKTLRERQERKEKLKQEKELKEKITKGKVIYKYYKEYKTKKEVLSELLKDWELKIGYENKTTNKPSSSSSITSTSTTSPNKKLPKKKYEKNDLLWIGRVFCYLYNKKCFKTDEDLHAHTVILAKIYCENNLLPLLDDVKQKKEFQNILKQFLWIALSVVITNSAVVPYRGQEIIFALKYIDWKFYSKLADGINIINTIHEYLKDQGFYEQLNEMLTKKMELFVNNKTPTHSLSLWLNIILRCALLTVEYNLNTVDTTIKECIQNRIILLIINIFTVPIFATILSDQGIDMVKLSKVIPNGIKLLNNNDQLRRILFNILEGERTFFLIGNLSKFIERLNLISENDLIKPQSSSSSLSSSSFSSSPITNDDIIIVLTFLALHCQKYIHERNTGSSLTYHPIFNWYSGKKKEKIPLDLFKQAIDQISYLWSNSFMDVIFKPILEYNSHTLSSSKKTILSIYVKDICNFYLAIAKIIGQQKGDIFNTIAYHPKLVPMFWCFMNDIGPKKNLEIFINAAKFPSREPLISILEFFCRICSLLFLYELEI
;
A
#
# COMPACT_ATOMS: atom_id res chain seq x y z
N MET A 1 -77.14 -51.93 -43.82
CA MET A 1 -76.28 -53.12 -43.82
C MET A 1 -75.02 -52.68 -44.55
N ASP A 2 -73.88 -52.40 -43.92
CA ASP A 2 -73.38 -52.90 -42.65
C ASP A 2 -72.69 -51.78 -41.84
N GLY A 3 -73.08 -51.70 -40.57
CA GLY A 3 -72.32 -50.99 -39.55
C GLY A 3 -71.32 -51.95 -38.92
N ASN A 4 -70.05 -51.54 -38.92
CA ASN A 4 -68.98 -51.97 -38.02
C ASN A 4 -67.95 -50.85 -38.14
N GLY A 5 -67.72 -50.00 -37.15
CA GLY A 5 -67.21 -50.36 -35.84
C GLY A 5 -65.91 -49.61 -35.62
N PHE A 6 -65.90 -48.29 -35.82
CA PHE A 6 -64.80 -47.39 -35.41
C PHE A 6 -65.08 -46.91 -33.98
N ILE A 7 -65.09 -47.83 -33.03
CA ILE A 7 -65.18 -47.49 -31.61
C ILE A 7 -64.06 -48.21 -30.87
N ASN A 8 -63.27 -47.40 -30.18
CA ASN A 8 -62.38 -47.72 -29.06
C ASN A 8 -61.08 -48.47 -29.34
N ASP A 9 -60.05 -47.71 -29.68
CA ASP A 9 -58.67 -48.06 -29.29
C ASP A 9 -57.95 -46.95 -28.48
N TYR A 10 -58.67 -45.87 -28.12
CA TYR A 10 -58.14 -44.78 -27.28
C TYR A 10 -58.22 -45.06 -25.76
N SER A 11 -58.86 -46.16 -25.36
CA SER A 11 -58.98 -46.58 -23.96
C SER A 11 -57.81 -47.46 -23.49
N ASN A 12 -56.88 -47.84 -24.38
CA ASN A 12 -55.69 -48.59 -23.97
C ASN A 12 -54.64 -47.64 -23.35
N PRO A 13 -54.44 -47.68 -22.02
CA PRO A 13 -53.51 -46.77 -21.33
C PRO A 13 -52.06 -46.91 -21.83
N ASN A 14 -51.69 -48.06 -22.40
CA ASN A 14 -50.38 -48.27 -22.99
C ASN A 14 -50.14 -47.43 -24.25
N TYR A 15 -51.16 -47.19 -25.08
CA TYR A 15 -50.99 -46.43 -26.33
C TYR A 15 -50.76 -44.94 -26.03
N LYS A 16 -51.52 -44.40 -25.06
CA LYS A 16 -51.34 -43.02 -24.58
C LYS A 16 -49.98 -42.82 -23.92
N LYS A 17 -49.51 -43.82 -23.16
CA LYS A 17 -48.17 -43.82 -22.55
C LYS A 17 -47.06 -43.84 -23.61
N GLN A 18 -47.15 -44.72 -24.60
CA GLN A 18 -46.18 -44.80 -25.71
C GLN A 18 -46.14 -43.51 -26.54
N PHE A 19 -47.31 -42.91 -26.81
CA PHE A 19 -47.37 -41.63 -27.52
C PHE A 19 -46.73 -40.49 -26.72
N MET A 20 -46.99 -40.40 -25.41
CA MET A 20 -46.33 -39.41 -24.55
C MET A 20 -44.81 -39.62 -24.47
N GLU A 21 -44.35 -40.86 -24.31
CA GLU A 21 -42.92 -41.18 -24.27
C GLU A 21 -42.24 -40.83 -25.60
N LYS A 22 -42.87 -41.11 -26.74
CA LYS A 22 -42.36 -40.73 -28.06
C LYS A 22 -42.28 -39.20 -28.21
N THR A 23 -43.32 -38.49 -27.78
CA THR A 23 -43.37 -37.01 -27.87
C THR A 23 -42.33 -36.36 -26.95
N LEU A 24 -42.09 -36.94 -25.77
CA LEU A 24 -41.04 -36.50 -24.84
C LEU A 24 -39.64 -36.73 -25.41
N ARG A 25 -39.40 -37.90 -26.00
CA ARG A 25 -38.12 -38.25 -26.63
C ARG A 25 -37.80 -37.32 -27.81
N GLU A 26 -38.78 -37.07 -28.69
CA GLU A 26 -38.62 -36.12 -29.80
C GLU A 26 -38.36 -34.68 -29.31
N ARG A 27 -38.99 -34.25 -28.20
CA ARG A 27 -38.71 -32.94 -27.59
C ARG A 27 -37.31 -32.87 -26.99
N GLN A 28 -36.81 -33.94 -26.38
CA GLN A 28 -35.44 -34.02 -25.86
C GLN A 28 -34.42 -33.96 -26.99
N GLU A 29 -34.61 -34.75 -28.05
CA GLU A 29 -33.70 -34.75 -29.21
C GLU A 29 -33.63 -33.39 -29.90
N ARG A 30 -34.76 -32.67 -30.03
CA ARG A 30 -34.76 -31.30 -30.56
C ARG A 30 -34.00 -30.33 -29.67
N LYS A 31 -34.13 -30.44 -28.34
CA LYS A 31 -33.39 -29.60 -27.40
C LYS A 31 -31.88 -29.86 -27.47
N GLU A 32 -31.49 -31.13 -27.59
CA GLU A 32 -30.07 -31.52 -27.70
C GLU A 32 -29.46 -31.05 -29.02
N LYS A 33 -30.14 -31.21 -30.15
CA LYS A 33 -29.69 -30.68 -31.45
C LYS A 33 -29.50 -29.17 -31.41
N LEU A 34 -30.43 -28.43 -30.80
CA LEU A 34 -30.37 -26.98 -30.69
C LEU A 34 -29.24 -26.51 -29.75
N LYS A 35 -28.94 -27.30 -28.71
CA LYS A 35 -27.78 -27.08 -27.83
C LYS A 35 -26.46 -27.31 -28.57
N GLN A 36 -26.35 -28.41 -29.32
CA GLN A 36 -25.16 -28.71 -30.13
C GLN A 36 -24.91 -27.65 -31.20
N GLU A 37 -25.96 -27.16 -31.87
CA GLU A 37 -25.85 -26.10 -32.88
C GLU A 37 -25.37 -24.77 -32.27
N LYS A 38 -25.87 -24.41 -31.08
CA LYS A 38 -25.39 -23.23 -30.33
C LYS A 38 -23.92 -23.38 -29.92
N GLU A 39 -23.52 -24.53 -29.40
CA GLU A 39 -22.12 -24.82 -29.05
C GLU A 39 -21.20 -24.75 -30.28
N LEU A 40 -21.65 -25.25 -31.44
CA LEU A 40 -20.89 -25.17 -32.69
C LEU A 40 -20.72 -23.71 -33.17
N LYS A 41 -21.80 -22.91 -33.13
CA LYS A 41 -21.76 -21.48 -33.46
C LYS A 41 -20.82 -20.69 -32.54
N GLU A 42 -20.80 -21.03 -31.25
CA GLU A 42 -19.90 -20.44 -30.26
C GLU A 42 -18.43 -20.84 -30.50
N LYS A 43 -18.17 -22.12 -30.84
CA LYS A 43 -16.83 -22.58 -31.23
C LYS A 43 -16.32 -21.89 -32.49
N ILE A 44 -17.17 -21.68 -33.50
CA ILE A 44 -16.82 -20.97 -34.74
C ILE A 44 -16.52 -19.49 -34.47
N THR A 45 -17.30 -18.82 -33.62
CA THR A 45 -17.03 -17.42 -33.25
C THR A 45 -15.73 -17.27 -32.46
N LYS A 46 -15.47 -18.15 -31.48
CA LYS A 46 -14.17 -18.21 -30.78
C LYS A 46 -13.01 -18.49 -31.74
N GLY A 47 -13.19 -19.40 -32.70
CA GLY A 47 -12.20 -19.70 -33.74
C GLY A 47 -11.88 -18.50 -34.65
N LYS A 48 -12.90 -17.70 -35.03
CA LYS A 48 -12.69 -16.46 -35.81
C LYS A 48 -11.89 -15.41 -35.03
N VAL A 49 -12.14 -15.29 -33.74
CA VAL A 49 -11.37 -14.40 -32.85
C VAL A 49 -9.92 -14.87 -32.79
N ILE A 50 -9.67 -16.16 -32.53
CA ILE A 50 -8.32 -16.75 -32.51
C ILE A 50 -7.60 -16.55 -33.86
N TYR A 51 -8.29 -16.77 -34.98
CA TYR A 51 -7.73 -16.58 -36.31
C TYR A 51 -7.37 -15.12 -36.61
N LYS A 52 -8.20 -14.17 -36.17
CA LYS A 52 -7.91 -12.73 -36.27
C LYS A 52 -6.64 -12.38 -35.48
N TYR A 53 -6.54 -12.83 -34.23
CA TYR A 53 -5.33 -12.66 -33.41
C TYR A 53 -4.09 -13.30 -34.03
N TYR A 54 -4.23 -14.51 -34.59
CA TYR A 54 -3.14 -15.19 -35.30
C TYR A 54 -2.67 -14.41 -36.54
N LYS A 55 -3.62 -13.87 -37.33
CA LYS A 55 -3.32 -13.06 -38.51
C LYS A 55 -2.58 -11.78 -38.14
N GLU A 56 -3.00 -11.10 -37.07
CA GLU A 56 -2.34 -9.89 -36.54
C GLU A 56 -0.96 -10.18 -35.96
N TYR A 57 -0.80 -11.31 -35.24
CA TYR A 57 0.50 -11.80 -34.78
C TYR A 57 1.44 -12.10 -35.95
N LYS A 58 0.93 -12.72 -37.02
CA LYS A 58 1.70 -13.01 -38.24
C LYS A 58 2.19 -11.72 -38.91
N THR A 59 1.33 -10.70 -39.03
CA THR A 59 1.72 -9.40 -39.60
C THR A 59 2.76 -8.68 -38.72
N LYS A 60 2.58 -8.71 -37.39
CA LYS A 60 3.58 -8.16 -36.45
C LYS A 60 4.93 -8.87 -36.56
N LYS A 61 4.94 -10.20 -36.70
CA LYS A 61 6.14 -11.01 -36.91
C LYS A 61 6.82 -10.70 -38.25
N GLU A 62 6.04 -10.46 -39.30
CA GLU A 62 6.54 -10.06 -40.62
C GLU A 62 7.17 -8.67 -40.58
N VAL A 63 6.52 -7.67 -39.97
CA VAL A 63 7.09 -6.33 -39.78
C VAL A 63 8.36 -6.36 -38.93
N LEU A 64 8.37 -7.15 -37.85
CA LEU A 64 9.57 -7.32 -37.03
C LEU A 64 10.69 -8.00 -37.82
N SER A 65 10.37 -8.97 -38.69
CA SER A 65 11.32 -9.63 -39.58
C SER A 65 11.86 -8.71 -40.67
N GLU A 66 11.05 -7.79 -41.20
CA GLU A 66 11.49 -6.79 -42.16
C GLU A 66 12.42 -5.76 -41.52
N LEU A 67 12.08 -5.27 -40.33
CA LEU A 67 12.96 -4.42 -39.53
C LEU A 67 14.29 -5.12 -39.17
N LEU A 68 14.24 -6.43 -38.92
CA LEU A 68 15.44 -7.24 -38.69
C LEU A 68 16.29 -7.38 -39.94
N LYS A 69 15.69 -7.62 -41.11
CA LYS A 69 16.38 -7.74 -42.40
C LYS A 69 16.99 -6.42 -42.87
N ASP A 70 16.25 -5.31 -42.75
CA ASP A 70 16.73 -3.97 -43.09
C ASP A 70 17.91 -3.57 -42.20
N TRP A 71 17.95 -4.10 -40.97
CA TRP A 71 19.07 -3.95 -40.05
C TRP A 71 20.26 -4.87 -40.38
N GLU A 72 20.03 -6.16 -40.67
CA GLU A 72 21.06 -7.12 -41.14
C GLU A 72 21.82 -6.58 -42.37
N LEU A 73 21.09 -5.93 -43.29
CA LEU A 73 21.65 -5.22 -44.44
C LEU A 73 22.51 -4.00 -44.05
N LYS A 74 22.10 -3.22 -43.04
CA LYS A 74 22.81 -2.01 -42.59
C LYS A 74 24.07 -2.28 -41.78
N ILE A 75 24.16 -3.42 -41.11
CA ILE A 75 25.33 -3.82 -40.30
C ILE A 75 26.32 -4.71 -41.08
N GLY A 76 26.05 -5.02 -42.35
CA GLY A 76 26.93 -5.85 -43.19
C GLY A 76 26.98 -7.31 -42.76
N TYR A 77 25.93 -7.83 -42.11
CA TYR A 77 25.85 -9.24 -41.76
C TYR A 77 25.39 -10.03 -43.00
N GLU A 78 26.30 -10.27 -43.94
CA GLU A 78 26.06 -11.29 -44.96
C GLU A 78 26.03 -12.65 -44.26
N ASN A 79 24.84 -13.27 -44.25
CA ASN A 79 24.75 -14.70 -44.01
C ASN A 79 25.65 -15.38 -45.05
N LYS A 80 26.82 -15.87 -44.61
CA LYS A 80 27.59 -16.85 -45.37
C LYS A 80 26.75 -18.13 -45.44
N THR A 81 25.77 -18.14 -46.33
CA THR A 81 25.20 -19.37 -46.85
C THR A 81 26.34 -20.10 -47.51
N THR A 82 26.73 -21.20 -46.87
CA THR A 82 27.69 -22.17 -47.33
C THR A 82 27.34 -22.65 -48.73
N ASN A 83 27.95 -22.06 -49.74
CA ASN A 83 28.25 -22.74 -50.98
C ASN A 83 29.61 -23.41 -50.79
N LYS A 84 29.61 -24.75 -50.72
CA LYS A 84 30.78 -25.52 -51.14
C LYS A 84 30.32 -26.66 -52.06
N PRO A 85 31.03 -26.89 -53.18
CA PRO A 85 30.75 -27.96 -54.11
C PRO A 85 31.28 -29.31 -53.60
N SER A 86 30.73 -30.35 -54.21
CA SER A 86 31.03 -31.78 -54.14
C SER A 86 32.49 -32.20 -53.89
N SER A 87 32.70 -33.15 -52.97
CA SER A 87 33.28 -34.48 -53.27
C SER A 87 33.42 -35.40 -52.04
N SER A 88 32.86 -36.61 -52.21
CA SER A 88 33.25 -37.95 -51.71
C SER A 88 33.26 -38.38 -50.23
N SER A 89 32.58 -39.53 -50.03
CA SER A 89 32.81 -40.70 -49.15
C SER A 89 32.41 -40.58 -47.66
N SER A 90 31.26 -41.15 -47.26
CA SER A 90 31.06 -42.49 -46.62
C SER A 90 31.14 -42.40 -45.08
N ILE A 91 30.29 -42.98 -44.20
CA ILE A 91 29.30 -44.07 -44.21
C ILE A 91 28.60 -44.01 -42.80
N THR A 92 27.29 -44.34 -42.71
CA THR A 92 26.44 -44.83 -41.57
C THR A 92 26.62 -44.32 -40.12
N SER A 93 25.64 -44.17 -39.23
CA SER A 93 24.25 -44.64 -39.11
C SER A 93 23.57 -44.03 -37.87
N THR A 94 22.24 -44.06 -37.90
CA THR A 94 21.28 -44.24 -36.79
C THR A 94 21.03 -43.14 -35.73
N SER A 95 19.80 -42.66 -35.84
CA SER A 95 18.92 -42.02 -34.86
C SER A 95 18.91 -42.62 -33.45
N THR A 96 18.73 -41.76 -32.43
CA THR A 96 17.59 -41.87 -31.49
C THR A 96 17.37 -40.56 -30.74
N THR A 97 16.10 -40.19 -30.70
CA THR A 97 15.48 -39.00 -30.12
C THR A 97 15.46 -39.05 -28.58
N SER A 98 15.78 -37.93 -27.92
CA SER A 98 15.16 -37.54 -26.64
C SER A 98 14.90 -36.02 -26.62
N PRO A 99 13.70 -35.55 -26.25
CA PRO A 99 13.39 -34.14 -26.16
C PRO A 99 13.46 -33.68 -24.70
N ASN A 100 14.56 -33.03 -24.32
CA ASN A 100 14.59 -32.03 -23.24
C ASN A 100 15.92 -31.27 -23.23
N LYS A 101 16.31 -30.71 -24.38
CA LYS A 101 17.33 -29.65 -24.39
C LYS A 101 16.67 -28.35 -23.97
N LYS A 102 16.83 -27.97 -22.70
CA LYS A 102 16.67 -26.58 -22.27
C LYS A 102 17.44 -25.73 -23.27
N LEU A 103 16.75 -24.80 -23.94
CA LEU A 103 17.40 -23.87 -24.87
C LEU A 103 18.61 -23.25 -24.18
N PRO A 104 19.78 -23.19 -24.84
CA PRO A 104 20.95 -22.53 -24.26
C PRO A 104 20.56 -21.09 -23.94
N LYS A 105 20.83 -20.67 -22.70
CA LYS A 105 20.67 -19.26 -22.29
C LYS A 105 21.62 -18.43 -23.14
N LYS A 106 21.09 -17.80 -24.18
CA LYS A 106 21.85 -16.91 -25.06
C LYS A 106 22.24 -15.70 -24.22
N LYS A 107 23.55 -15.53 -24.00
CA LYS A 107 24.10 -14.34 -23.32
C LYS A 107 24.15 -13.23 -24.37
N TYR A 108 23.40 -12.16 -24.16
CA TYR A 108 23.34 -11.03 -25.10
C TYR A 108 24.53 -10.11 -24.87
N GLU A 109 25.08 -9.54 -25.94
CA GLU A 109 26.13 -8.55 -25.80
C GLU A 109 25.55 -7.20 -25.32
N LYS A 110 26.41 -6.37 -24.75
CA LYS A 110 26.08 -5.07 -24.17
C LYS A 110 25.31 -4.16 -25.14
N ASN A 111 25.76 -4.11 -26.38
CA ASN A 111 25.18 -3.26 -27.42
C ASN A 111 23.81 -3.78 -27.87
N ASP A 112 23.61 -5.10 -27.88
CA ASP A 112 22.33 -5.72 -28.20
C ASP A 112 21.29 -5.33 -27.16
N LEU A 113 21.60 -5.46 -25.88
CA LEU A 113 20.68 -5.07 -24.80
C LEU A 113 20.33 -3.59 -24.91
N LEU A 114 21.31 -2.70 -25.10
CA LEU A 114 21.08 -1.26 -25.25
C LEU A 114 20.15 -0.95 -26.44
N TRP A 115 20.34 -1.65 -27.55
CA TRP A 115 19.51 -1.50 -28.76
C TRP A 115 18.08 -2.01 -28.54
N ILE A 116 17.90 -3.20 -27.95
CA ILE A 116 16.56 -3.76 -27.69
C ILE A 116 15.77 -2.79 -26.79
N GLY A 117 16.41 -2.17 -25.79
CA GLY A 117 15.80 -1.12 -24.97
C GLY A 117 15.41 0.13 -25.74
N ARG A 118 16.30 0.65 -26.60
CA ARG A 118 16.01 1.83 -27.45
C ARG A 118 14.83 1.58 -28.39
N VAL A 119 14.78 0.40 -29.02
CA VAL A 119 13.69 0.01 -29.93
C VAL A 119 12.37 -0.05 -29.16
N PHE A 120 12.35 -0.63 -27.96
CA PHE A 120 11.13 -0.68 -27.18
C PHE A 120 10.63 0.71 -26.74
N CYS A 121 11.53 1.56 -26.25
CA CYS A 121 11.19 2.95 -25.91
C CYS A 121 10.65 3.70 -27.12
N TYR A 122 11.24 3.51 -28.31
CA TYR A 122 10.76 4.11 -29.55
C TYR A 122 9.35 3.62 -29.91
N LEU A 123 9.10 2.32 -29.86
CA LEU A 123 7.79 1.72 -30.15
C LEU A 123 6.70 2.20 -29.17
N TYR A 124 7.06 2.35 -27.89
CA TYR A 124 6.14 2.89 -26.88
C TYR A 124 5.80 4.35 -27.16
N ASN A 125 6.80 5.20 -27.39
CA ASN A 125 6.60 6.62 -27.66
C ASN A 125 5.78 6.87 -28.94
N LYS A 126 5.85 5.95 -29.91
CA LYS A 126 5.05 6.00 -31.14
C LYS A 126 3.65 5.40 -31.01
N LYS A 127 3.23 4.99 -29.81
CA LYS A 127 1.95 4.31 -29.55
C LYS A 127 1.75 3.10 -30.47
N CYS A 128 2.84 2.41 -30.83
CA CYS A 128 2.77 1.24 -31.71
C CYS A 128 2.04 0.06 -31.06
N PHE A 129 1.88 0.08 -29.73
CA PHE A 129 1.06 -0.85 -28.99
C PHE A 129 -0.40 -0.37 -29.00
N LYS A 130 -1.24 -1.09 -29.75
CA LYS A 130 -2.66 -0.74 -29.92
C LYS A 130 -3.53 -1.11 -28.72
N THR A 131 -3.03 -1.99 -27.85
CA THR A 131 -3.71 -2.48 -26.65
C THR A 131 -2.71 -2.61 -25.50
N ASP A 132 -3.20 -2.50 -24.26
CA ASP A 132 -2.37 -2.68 -23.06
C ASP A 132 -1.82 -4.11 -22.93
N GLU A 133 -2.51 -5.09 -23.51
CA GLU A 133 -2.09 -6.50 -23.59
C GLU A 133 -0.84 -6.69 -24.49
N ASP A 134 -0.77 -5.95 -25.61
CA ASP A 134 0.41 -5.96 -26.49
C ASP A 134 1.64 -5.40 -25.77
N LEU A 135 1.46 -4.33 -25.01
CA LEU A 135 2.53 -3.71 -24.22
C LEU A 135 3.01 -4.66 -23.11
N HIS A 136 2.08 -5.39 -22.49
CA HIS A 136 2.37 -6.34 -21.43
C HIS A 136 3.30 -7.47 -21.91
N ALA A 137 2.92 -8.21 -22.96
CA ALA A 137 3.70 -9.35 -23.45
C ALA A 137 5.15 -8.97 -23.82
N HIS A 138 5.34 -7.80 -24.43
CA HIS A 138 6.66 -7.32 -24.83
C HIS A 138 7.48 -6.82 -23.65
N THR A 139 6.86 -6.09 -22.71
CA THR A 139 7.51 -5.69 -21.45
C THR A 139 8.00 -6.91 -20.68
N VAL A 140 7.23 -7.99 -20.63
CA VAL A 140 7.59 -9.24 -19.92
C VAL A 140 8.75 -9.98 -20.59
N ILE A 141 8.77 -10.04 -21.91
CA ILE A 141 9.87 -10.67 -22.65
C ILE A 141 11.16 -9.87 -22.47
N LEU A 142 11.09 -8.55 -22.61
CA LEU A 142 12.20 -7.64 -22.37
C LEU A 142 12.72 -7.73 -20.95
N ALA A 143 11.80 -7.66 -19.99
CA ALA A 143 12.05 -7.86 -18.59
C ALA A 143 12.85 -9.14 -18.34
N LYS A 144 12.36 -10.26 -18.87
CA LYS A 144 13.02 -11.55 -18.74
C LYS A 144 14.42 -11.56 -19.35
N ILE A 145 14.58 -11.04 -20.57
CA ILE A 145 15.88 -10.90 -21.24
C ILE A 145 16.83 -10.04 -20.39
N TYR A 146 16.35 -8.91 -19.88
CA TYR A 146 17.15 -7.99 -19.08
C TYR A 146 17.58 -8.63 -17.74
N CYS A 147 16.66 -9.28 -17.02
CA CYS A 147 16.95 -9.96 -15.76
C CYS A 147 17.88 -11.17 -15.92
N GLU A 148 17.72 -11.95 -16.97
CA GLU A 148 18.54 -13.15 -17.20
C GLU A 148 19.99 -12.82 -17.56
N ASN A 149 20.26 -11.61 -18.06
CA ASN A 149 21.59 -11.18 -18.52
C ASN A 149 22.37 -10.32 -17.51
N ASN A 150 21.83 -10.07 -16.31
CA ASN A 150 22.51 -9.41 -15.20
C ASN A 150 23.16 -8.07 -15.62
N LEU A 151 22.36 -7.05 -15.95
CA LEU A 151 22.82 -5.81 -16.61
C LEU A 151 23.67 -4.87 -15.75
N LEU A 152 23.72 -5.03 -14.43
CA LEU A 152 24.39 -4.04 -13.57
C LEU A 152 25.89 -3.87 -13.81
N PRO A 153 26.69 -4.92 -14.03
CA PRO A 153 28.10 -4.77 -14.39
C PRO A 153 28.30 -3.98 -15.68
N LEU A 154 27.27 -3.86 -16.53
CA LEU A 154 27.35 -3.01 -17.71
C LEU A 154 27.30 -1.54 -17.34
N LEU A 155 26.56 -1.12 -16.30
CA LEU A 155 26.46 0.28 -15.87
C LEU A 155 27.79 0.90 -15.45
N ASP A 156 28.67 0.11 -14.83
CA ASP A 156 29.99 0.58 -14.39
C ASP A 156 30.95 0.82 -15.57
N ASP A 157 30.65 0.23 -16.73
CA ASP A 157 31.57 0.10 -17.85
C ASP A 157 31.10 0.86 -19.11
N VAL A 158 29.97 1.58 -19.06
CA VAL A 158 29.37 2.29 -20.23
C VAL A 158 29.81 3.76 -20.27
N LYS A 159 30.55 4.15 -21.32
CA LYS A 159 30.86 5.56 -21.65
C LYS A 159 29.62 6.46 -21.83
N GLN A 160 28.46 5.88 -22.19
CA GLN A 160 27.15 6.54 -22.36
C GLN A 160 26.19 6.34 -21.15
N LYS A 161 26.70 6.45 -19.91
CA LYS A 161 25.94 6.25 -18.67
C LYS A 161 24.56 6.95 -18.65
N LYS A 162 24.50 8.18 -19.18
CA LYS A 162 23.28 9.01 -19.23
C LYS A 162 22.18 8.42 -20.13
N GLU A 163 22.53 7.84 -21.28
CA GLU A 163 21.54 7.26 -22.19
C GLU A 163 20.95 5.97 -21.62
N PHE A 164 21.80 5.12 -21.03
CA PHE A 164 21.33 3.90 -20.37
C PHE A 164 20.43 4.23 -19.17
N GLN A 165 20.75 5.26 -18.38
CA GLN A 165 19.88 5.78 -17.32
C GLN A 165 18.51 6.25 -17.86
N ASN A 166 18.46 6.88 -19.03
CA ASN A 166 17.20 7.30 -19.63
C ASN A 166 16.35 6.12 -20.13
N ILE A 167 16.99 5.09 -20.70
CA ILE A 167 16.31 3.84 -21.09
C ILE A 167 15.74 3.15 -19.85
N LEU A 168 16.54 3.04 -18.78
CA LEU A 168 16.15 2.54 -17.47
C LEU A 168 14.90 3.23 -16.91
N LYS A 169 14.89 4.57 -16.92
CA LYS A 169 13.75 5.37 -16.45
C LYS A 169 12.49 5.06 -17.24
N GLN A 170 12.57 5.08 -18.56
CA GLN A 170 11.42 4.80 -19.42
C GLN A 170 10.93 3.36 -19.26
N PHE A 171 11.84 2.40 -19.17
CA PHE A 171 11.47 1.00 -18.98
C PHE A 171 10.77 0.77 -17.63
N LEU A 172 11.29 1.37 -16.55
CA LEU A 172 10.66 1.32 -15.24
C LEU A 172 9.27 1.99 -15.25
N TRP A 173 9.16 3.17 -15.87
CA TRP A 173 7.87 3.86 -16.01
C TRP A 173 6.87 3.04 -16.82
N ILE A 174 7.29 2.42 -17.93
CA ILE A 174 6.42 1.56 -18.73
C ILE A 174 6.01 0.32 -17.94
N ALA A 175 6.93 -0.31 -17.22
CA ALA A 175 6.60 -1.45 -16.36
C ALA A 175 5.60 -1.06 -15.26
N LEU A 176 5.82 0.09 -14.61
CA LEU A 176 4.92 0.62 -13.58
C LEU A 176 3.58 1.04 -14.16
N SER A 177 3.54 1.72 -15.31
CA SER A 177 2.31 2.12 -15.97
C SER A 177 1.52 0.90 -16.44
N VAL A 178 2.17 -0.14 -16.94
CA VAL A 178 1.53 -1.42 -17.26
C VAL A 178 0.93 -2.05 -16.00
N VAL A 179 1.65 -2.02 -14.87
CA VAL A 179 1.15 -2.53 -13.57
C VAL A 179 -0.04 -1.72 -13.05
N ILE A 180 -0.01 -0.41 -13.25
CA ILE A 180 -1.06 0.55 -12.85
C ILE A 180 -2.30 0.37 -13.74
N THR A 181 -2.15 0.49 -15.06
CA THR A 181 -3.23 0.46 -16.06
C THR A 181 -3.94 -0.88 -16.13
N ASN A 182 -3.21 -2.01 -16.10
CA ASN A 182 -3.81 -3.34 -16.21
C ASN A 182 -4.34 -3.90 -14.89
N SER A 183 -4.25 -3.15 -13.79
CA SER A 183 -4.71 -3.58 -12.47
C SER A 183 -6.20 -3.93 -12.43
N ALA A 184 -7.02 -3.42 -13.36
CA ALA A 184 -8.45 -3.69 -13.42
C ALA A 184 -8.84 -4.98 -14.16
N VAL A 185 -7.97 -5.54 -15.01
CA VAL A 185 -8.39 -6.50 -16.05
C VAL A 185 -7.76 -7.89 -15.90
N VAL A 186 -6.58 -8.01 -15.30
CA VAL A 186 -5.83 -9.29 -15.33
C VAL A 186 -5.30 -9.71 -13.96
N PRO A 187 -5.56 -10.96 -13.51
CA PRO A 187 -4.80 -11.56 -12.42
C PRO A 187 -3.38 -11.83 -12.93
N TYR A 188 -2.42 -10.98 -12.53
CA TYR A 188 -1.02 -11.13 -12.90
C TYR A 188 -0.52 -12.55 -12.64
N ARG A 189 0.26 -13.11 -13.57
CA ARG A 189 0.84 -14.47 -13.43
C ARG A 189 2.05 -14.52 -12.48
N GLY A 190 2.29 -13.46 -11.70
CA GLY A 190 3.34 -13.36 -10.70
C GLY A 190 4.75 -13.13 -11.27
N GLN A 191 5.03 -13.45 -12.52
CA GLN A 191 6.38 -13.28 -13.11
C GLN A 191 6.70 -11.81 -13.42
N GLU A 192 5.70 -11.03 -13.82
CA GLU A 192 5.82 -9.59 -14.09
C GLU A 192 6.03 -8.80 -12.80
N ILE A 193 5.35 -9.28 -11.76
CA ILE A 193 5.47 -8.85 -10.38
C ILE A 193 6.87 -9.16 -9.85
N ILE A 194 7.35 -10.40 -10.01
CA ILE A 194 8.70 -10.81 -9.61
C ILE A 194 9.77 -10.02 -10.36
N PHE A 195 9.54 -9.71 -11.64
CA PHE A 195 10.46 -8.87 -12.41
C PHE A 195 10.53 -7.44 -11.86
N ALA A 196 9.38 -6.79 -11.67
CA ALA A 196 9.33 -5.47 -11.05
C ALA A 196 10.01 -5.50 -9.69
N LEU A 197 9.68 -6.46 -8.82
CA LEU A 197 10.28 -6.61 -7.48
C LEU A 197 11.79 -6.87 -7.50
N LYS A 198 12.31 -7.69 -8.43
CA LYS A 198 13.76 -7.96 -8.57
C LYS A 198 14.53 -6.75 -9.06
N TYR A 199 13.97 -5.99 -10.00
CA TYR A 199 14.61 -4.79 -10.53
C TYR A 199 14.53 -3.64 -9.54
N ILE A 200 13.49 -3.61 -8.70
CA ILE A 200 13.24 -2.60 -7.67
C ILE A 200 13.92 -2.98 -6.34
N ASP A 201 14.75 -4.03 -6.30
CA ASP A 201 15.51 -4.33 -5.10
C ASP A 201 16.68 -3.34 -4.94
N TRP A 202 16.64 -2.48 -3.92
CA TRP A 202 17.70 -1.52 -3.65
C TRP A 202 19.06 -2.20 -3.41
N LYS A 203 19.08 -3.44 -2.91
CA LYS A 203 20.31 -4.23 -2.71
C LYS A 203 21.05 -4.47 -4.03
N PHE A 204 20.33 -4.38 -5.13
CA PHE A 204 20.88 -4.48 -6.47
C PHE A 204 21.65 -3.19 -6.80
N TYR A 205 21.05 -2.01 -6.59
CA TYR A 205 21.67 -0.71 -6.88
C TYR A 205 22.75 -0.27 -5.89
N SER A 206 22.72 -0.76 -4.64
CA SER A 206 23.72 -0.41 -3.63
C SER A 206 25.12 -0.95 -3.87
N LYS A 207 25.26 -1.86 -4.83
CA LYS A 207 26.55 -2.36 -5.26
C LYS A 207 27.23 -1.43 -6.28
N LEU A 208 26.52 -0.43 -6.81
CA LEU A 208 27.06 0.51 -7.78
C LEU A 208 27.69 1.72 -7.08
N ALA A 209 28.85 2.18 -7.59
CA ALA A 209 29.53 3.37 -7.08
C ALA A 209 28.66 4.65 -7.13
N ASP A 210 27.65 4.70 -8.01
CA ASP A 210 26.75 5.84 -8.24
C ASP A 210 25.27 5.54 -7.91
N GLY A 211 25.00 4.54 -7.06
CA GLY A 211 23.64 4.10 -6.73
C GLY A 211 22.71 5.23 -6.26
N ILE A 212 23.23 6.17 -5.44
CA ILE A 212 22.48 7.34 -4.92
C ILE A 212 21.95 8.21 -6.08
N ASN A 213 22.83 8.56 -7.01
CA ASN A 213 22.48 9.43 -8.12
C ASN A 213 21.46 8.77 -9.04
N ILE A 214 21.60 7.47 -9.32
CA ILE A 214 20.65 6.72 -10.14
C ILE A 214 19.26 6.70 -9.50
N ILE A 215 19.17 6.38 -8.21
CA ILE A 215 17.90 6.31 -7.47
C ILE A 215 17.25 7.68 -7.38
N ASN A 216 18.03 8.74 -7.14
CA ASN A 216 17.51 10.10 -7.12
C ASN A 216 16.95 10.52 -8.47
N THR A 217 17.66 10.22 -9.55
CA THR A 217 17.23 10.56 -10.91
C THR A 217 15.99 9.76 -11.33
N ILE A 218 15.85 8.52 -10.88
CA ILE A 218 14.64 7.72 -11.08
C ILE A 218 13.47 8.30 -10.27
N HIS A 219 13.70 8.66 -9.00
CA HIS A 219 12.65 9.23 -8.16
C HIS A 219 12.10 10.55 -8.71
N GLU A 220 12.97 11.51 -9.06
CA GLU A 220 12.52 12.79 -9.63
C GLU A 220 11.74 12.56 -10.93
N TYR A 221 12.20 11.63 -11.78
CA TYR A 221 11.45 11.27 -12.98
C TYR A 221 10.06 10.71 -12.65
N LEU A 222 9.94 9.78 -11.69
CA LEU A 222 8.64 9.23 -11.28
C LEU A 222 7.72 10.32 -10.71
N LYS A 223 8.28 11.22 -9.90
CA LYS A 223 7.56 12.36 -9.33
C LYS A 223 7.04 13.30 -10.44
N ASP A 224 7.89 13.67 -11.39
CA ASP A 224 7.53 14.53 -12.53
C ASP A 224 6.47 13.91 -13.45
N GLN A 225 6.42 12.58 -13.54
CA GLN A 225 5.36 11.86 -14.26
C GLN A 225 4.04 11.73 -13.47
N GLY A 226 3.95 12.30 -12.25
CA GLY A 226 2.76 12.23 -11.41
C GLY A 226 2.50 10.85 -10.81
N PHE A 227 3.55 10.01 -10.67
CA PHE A 227 3.42 8.62 -10.22
C PHE A 227 2.65 8.48 -8.89
N TYR A 228 2.99 9.29 -7.88
CA TYR A 228 2.38 9.18 -6.56
C TYR A 228 0.90 9.56 -6.54
N GLU A 229 0.50 10.55 -7.35
CA GLU A 229 -0.90 10.97 -7.45
C GLU A 229 -1.73 9.90 -8.15
N GLN A 230 -1.23 9.35 -9.26
CA GLN A 230 -1.87 8.23 -9.96
C GLN A 230 -1.99 7.00 -9.06
N LEU A 231 -0.95 6.75 -8.25
CA LEU A 231 -0.93 5.66 -7.29
C LEU A 231 -2.01 5.85 -6.22
N ASN A 232 -2.13 7.05 -5.65
CA ASN A 232 -3.15 7.38 -4.66
C ASN A 232 -4.56 7.17 -5.24
N GLU A 233 -4.86 7.75 -6.40
CA GLU A 233 -6.18 7.65 -7.03
C GLU A 233 -6.57 6.19 -7.29
N MET A 234 -5.61 5.41 -7.79
CA MET A 234 -5.81 4.00 -8.09
C MET A 234 -5.98 3.15 -6.82
N LEU A 235 -5.16 3.40 -5.79
CA LEU A 235 -5.27 2.74 -4.49
C LEU A 235 -6.64 2.99 -3.88
N THR A 236 -7.08 4.25 -3.84
CA THR A 236 -8.40 4.64 -3.33
C THR A 236 -9.53 3.93 -4.08
N LYS A 237 -9.52 3.96 -5.43
CA LYS A 237 -10.51 3.23 -6.25
C LYS A 237 -10.50 1.71 -5.97
N LYS A 238 -9.33 1.12 -5.73
CA LYS A 238 -9.22 -0.31 -5.41
C LYS A 238 -9.77 -0.64 -4.01
N MET A 239 -9.58 0.25 -3.04
CA MET A 239 -10.19 0.12 -1.71
C MET A 239 -11.71 0.22 -1.78
N GLU A 240 -12.24 1.12 -2.62
CA GLU A 240 -13.69 1.21 -2.87
C GLU A 240 -14.25 -0.09 -3.49
N LEU A 241 -13.53 -0.70 -4.44
CA LEU A 241 -13.93 -1.98 -5.03
C LEU A 241 -13.83 -3.15 -4.06
N PHE A 242 -12.83 -3.12 -3.17
CA PHE A 242 -12.63 -4.12 -2.12
C PHE A 242 -13.81 -4.17 -1.16
N VAL A 243 -14.25 -3.01 -0.65
CA VAL A 243 -15.42 -2.92 0.24
C VAL A 243 -16.70 -3.42 -0.41
N ASN A 244 -16.83 -3.24 -1.72
CA ASN A 244 -17.97 -3.78 -2.48
C ASN A 244 -17.88 -5.29 -2.75
N ASN A 245 -16.98 -6.02 -2.08
CA ASN A 245 -16.74 -7.46 -2.21
C ASN A 245 -16.40 -7.93 -3.64
N LYS A 246 -15.85 -7.05 -4.48
CA LYS A 246 -15.56 -7.36 -5.89
C LYS A 246 -14.15 -7.91 -6.14
N THR A 247 -13.27 -7.91 -5.14
CA THR A 247 -11.88 -8.37 -5.30
C THR A 247 -11.44 -9.30 -4.17
N PRO A 248 -10.80 -10.45 -4.48
CA PRO A 248 -10.24 -11.33 -3.46
C PRO A 248 -9.06 -10.66 -2.73
N THR A 249 -9.10 -10.72 -1.40
CA THR A 249 -8.10 -10.14 -0.46
C THR A 249 -6.66 -10.44 -0.85
N HIS A 250 -6.35 -11.68 -1.24
CA HIS A 250 -4.99 -12.10 -1.57
C HIS A 250 -4.43 -11.37 -2.81
N SER A 251 -5.22 -11.24 -3.89
CA SER A 251 -4.76 -10.54 -5.10
C SER A 251 -4.52 -9.05 -4.84
N LEU A 252 -5.35 -8.44 -3.98
CA LEU A 252 -5.17 -7.04 -3.59
C LEU A 252 -3.91 -6.88 -2.73
N SER A 253 -3.70 -7.74 -1.74
CA SER A 253 -2.51 -7.68 -0.86
C SER A 253 -1.19 -7.78 -1.63
N LEU A 254 -1.09 -8.72 -2.59
CA LEU A 254 0.10 -8.85 -3.44
C LEU A 254 0.35 -7.58 -4.25
N TRP A 255 -0.72 -6.97 -4.74
CA TRP A 255 -0.61 -5.76 -5.53
C TRP A 255 -0.20 -4.55 -4.68
N LEU A 256 -0.76 -4.42 -3.47
CA LEU A 256 -0.32 -3.40 -2.51
C LEU A 256 1.14 -3.58 -2.12
N ASN A 257 1.61 -4.81 -1.91
CA ASN A 257 3.02 -5.09 -1.62
C ASN A 257 3.94 -4.59 -2.74
N ILE A 258 3.56 -4.77 -4.00
CA ILE A 258 4.38 -4.33 -5.15
C ILE A 258 4.46 -2.83 -5.16
N ILE A 259 3.31 -2.16 -5.08
CA ILE A 259 3.22 -0.71 -5.06
C ILE A 259 4.07 -0.16 -3.91
N LEU A 260 3.92 -0.74 -2.73
CA LEU A 260 4.69 -0.38 -1.56
C LEU A 260 6.19 -0.58 -1.81
N ARG A 261 6.61 -1.69 -2.42
CA ARG A 261 8.02 -1.92 -2.77
C ARG A 261 8.55 -0.87 -3.74
N CYS A 262 7.78 -0.51 -4.77
CA CYS A 262 8.13 0.55 -5.72
C CYS A 262 8.34 1.88 -5.02
N ALA A 263 7.45 2.21 -4.08
CA ALA A 263 7.50 3.46 -3.35
C ALA A 263 8.65 3.49 -2.33
N LEU A 264 8.83 2.41 -1.57
CA LEU A 264 9.87 2.25 -0.57
C LEU A 264 11.28 2.20 -1.16
N LEU A 265 11.46 1.71 -2.40
CA LEU A 265 12.77 1.73 -3.09
C LEU A 265 13.42 3.12 -3.04
N THR A 266 12.61 4.17 -3.22
CA THR A 266 13.11 5.54 -3.28
C THR A 266 13.61 6.06 -1.93
N VAL A 267 13.30 5.36 -0.84
CA VAL A 267 13.60 5.76 0.55
C VAL A 267 14.58 4.78 1.22
N GLU A 268 14.40 3.48 1.05
CA GLU A 268 15.20 2.41 1.67
C GLU A 268 16.69 2.53 1.41
N TYR A 269 17.05 2.90 0.19
CA TYR A 269 18.43 3.00 -0.20
C TYR A 269 19.19 4.04 0.62
N ASN A 270 18.61 5.23 0.78
CA ASN A 270 19.26 6.33 1.49
C ASN A 270 19.21 6.16 3.01
N LEU A 271 18.14 5.54 3.54
CA LEU A 271 18.04 5.26 4.97
C LEU A 271 18.99 4.16 5.46
N ASN A 272 19.47 3.30 4.55
CA ASN A 272 20.35 2.17 4.90
C ASN A 272 21.83 2.39 4.55
N THR A 273 22.21 3.40 3.74
CA THR A 273 23.56 3.45 3.17
C THR A 273 24.44 4.65 3.56
N VAL A 274 23.94 5.87 3.81
CA VAL A 274 24.85 7.01 4.10
C VAL A 274 24.20 8.10 4.96
N ASP A 275 24.96 8.56 5.96
CA ASP A 275 24.77 9.71 6.86
C ASP A 275 23.75 9.59 8.00
N THR A 276 24.20 9.98 9.19
CA THR A 276 23.41 10.17 10.42
C THR A 276 22.35 11.27 10.29
N THR A 277 22.34 12.02 9.18
CA THR A 277 21.35 13.06 8.88
C THR A 277 20.51 12.63 7.69
N ILE A 278 19.19 12.55 7.89
CA ILE A 278 18.23 12.33 6.80
C ILE A 278 18.31 13.55 5.87
N LYS A 279 18.99 13.41 4.73
CA LYS A 279 19.09 14.45 3.70
C LYS A 279 17.69 14.95 3.32
N GLU A 280 17.56 16.25 3.05
CA GLU A 280 16.30 16.92 2.70
C GLU A 280 15.53 16.17 1.59
N CYS A 281 16.24 15.64 0.60
CA CYS A 281 15.65 14.83 -0.48
C CYS A 281 14.92 13.59 0.04
N ILE A 282 15.38 12.94 1.10
CA ILE A 282 14.73 11.77 1.70
C ILE A 282 13.53 12.20 2.54
N GLN A 283 13.64 13.33 3.25
CA GLN A 283 12.52 13.90 4.01
C GLN A 283 11.32 14.15 3.09
N ASN A 284 11.55 14.78 1.94
CA ASN A 284 10.53 15.04 0.93
C ASN A 284 9.89 13.74 0.41
N ARG A 285 10.66 12.66 0.26
CA ARG A 285 10.14 11.35 -0.15
C ARG A 285 9.25 10.72 0.91
N ILE A 286 9.66 10.76 2.18
CA ILE A 286 8.86 10.25 3.29
C ILE A 286 7.53 11.00 3.35
N ILE A 287 7.55 12.34 3.19
CA ILE A 287 6.34 13.15 3.14
C ILE A 287 5.45 12.77 1.95
N LEU A 288 6.01 12.56 0.76
CA LEU A 288 5.23 12.09 -0.41
C LEU A 288 4.59 10.72 -0.16
N LEU A 289 5.28 9.79 0.51
CA LEU A 289 4.71 8.50 0.90
C LEU A 289 3.58 8.65 1.91
N ILE A 290 3.76 9.52 2.92
CA ILE A 290 2.72 9.81 3.90
C ILE A 290 1.47 10.34 3.19
N ILE A 291 1.63 11.36 2.33
CA ILE A 291 0.52 12.03 1.65
C ILE A 291 -0.22 11.11 0.68
N ASN A 292 0.49 10.27 -0.08
CA ASN A 292 -0.10 9.55 -1.21
C ASN A 292 -0.37 8.07 -0.94
N ILE A 293 0.30 7.46 0.04
CA ILE A 293 0.19 6.02 0.31
C ILE A 293 -0.39 5.78 1.71
N PHE A 294 0.18 6.37 2.75
CA PHE A 294 -0.26 6.09 4.12
C PHE A 294 -1.57 6.79 4.52
N THR A 295 -2.09 7.69 3.70
CA THR A 295 -3.44 8.26 3.81
C THR A 295 -4.51 7.43 3.10
N VAL A 296 -4.12 6.44 2.29
CA VAL A 296 -5.09 5.58 1.59
C VAL A 296 -5.90 4.80 2.63
N PRO A 297 -7.23 4.76 2.53
CA PRO A 297 -8.07 4.07 3.49
C PRO A 297 -7.62 2.63 3.75
N ILE A 298 -7.53 2.25 5.03
CA ILE A 298 -7.25 0.90 5.54
C ILE A 298 -6.03 0.18 4.94
N PHE A 299 -5.12 0.93 4.31
CA PHE A 299 -3.94 0.40 3.62
C PHE A 299 -3.14 -0.60 4.48
N ALA A 300 -2.88 -0.23 5.73
CA ALA A 300 -2.08 -1.05 6.65
C ALA A 300 -2.75 -2.38 7.02
N THR A 301 -4.07 -2.50 6.97
CA THR A 301 -4.81 -3.74 7.28
C THR A 301 -4.72 -4.76 6.15
N ILE A 302 -4.67 -4.30 4.90
CA ILE A 302 -4.68 -5.19 3.72
C ILE A 302 -3.28 -5.66 3.33
N LEU A 303 -2.24 -4.99 3.84
CA LEU A 303 -0.87 -5.44 3.65
C LEU A 303 -0.69 -6.86 4.21
N SER A 304 -0.08 -7.73 3.39
CA SER A 304 0.38 -9.03 3.86
C SER A 304 1.56 -8.89 4.82
N ASP A 305 1.92 -9.97 5.52
CA ASP A 305 3.09 -9.99 6.40
C ASP A 305 4.39 -9.60 5.67
N GLN A 306 4.55 -10.00 4.40
CA GLN A 306 5.67 -9.55 3.57
C GLN A 306 5.68 -8.03 3.36
N GLY A 307 4.49 -7.43 3.20
CA GLY A 307 4.30 -5.99 3.12
C GLY A 307 4.76 -5.28 4.39
N ILE A 308 4.34 -5.80 5.54
CA ILE A 308 4.74 -5.30 6.86
C ILE A 308 6.25 -5.43 7.07
N ASP A 309 6.86 -6.55 6.68
CA ASP A 309 8.30 -6.74 6.76
C ASP A 309 9.07 -5.74 5.91
N MET A 310 8.57 -5.40 4.71
CA MET A 310 9.17 -4.34 3.88
C MET A 310 9.12 -2.98 4.59
N VAL A 311 7.97 -2.62 5.19
CA VAL A 311 7.85 -1.37 5.97
C VAL A 311 8.84 -1.39 7.15
N LYS A 312 8.94 -2.51 7.86
CA LYS A 312 9.86 -2.70 8.99
C LYS A 312 11.31 -2.47 8.58
N LEU A 313 11.74 -3.14 7.51
CA LEU A 313 13.09 -3.03 6.96
C LEU A 313 13.42 -1.62 6.48
N SER A 314 12.42 -0.91 5.92
CA SER A 314 12.62 0.44 5.43
C SER A 314 12.80 1.49 6.52
N LYS A 315 12.35 1.21 7.76
CA LYS A 315 12.29 2.18 8.86
C LYS A 315 11.55 3.49 8.49
N VAL A 316 10.70 3.46 7.46
CA VAL A 316 9.99 4.65 6.97
C VAL A 316 9.02 5.20 8.00
N ILE A 317 8.33 4.33 8.76
CA ILE A 317 7.35 4.77 9.77
C ILE A 317 8.06 5.43 10.97
N PRO A 318 9.06 4.80 11.63
CA PRO A 318 9.79 5.47 12.72
C PRO A 318 10.43 6.79 12.29
N ASN A 319 11.04 6.84 11.10
CA ASN A 319 11.67 8.06 10.60
C ASN A 319 10.64 9.12 10.19
N GLY A 320 9.49 8.71 9.67
CA GLY A 320 8.36 9.60 9.39
C GLY A 320 7.83 10.26 10.65
N ILE A 321 7.64 9.50 11.73
CA ILE A 321 7.17 10.05 13.01
C ILE A 321 8.16 11.08 13.56
N LYS A 322 9.46 10.74 13.60
CA LYS A 322 10.49 11.70 14.00
C LYS A 322 10.54 12.95 13.12
N LEU A 323 10.36 12.78 11.81
CA LEU A 323 10.31 13.90 10.86
C LEU A 323 9.18 14.86 11.17
N LEU A 324 8.00 14.33 11.48
CA LEU A 324 6.85 15.13 11.85
C LEU A 324 7.02 15.82 13.20
N ASN A 325 7.68 15.20 14.17
CA ASN A 325 7.94 15.81 15.48
C ASN A 325 9.02 16.89 15.41
N ASN A 326 10.12 16.63 14.71
CA ASN A 326 11.31 17.49 14.72
C ASN A 326 11.27 18.65 13.71
N ASN A 327 10.43 18.56 12.67
CA ASN A 327 10.37 19.58 11.61
C ASN A 327 8.99 20.25 11.54
N ASP A 328 8.83 21.33 12.33
CA ASP A 328 7.60 22.12 12.40
C ASP A 328 7.15 22.68 11.05
N GLN A 329 8.08 23.07 10.18
CA GLN A 329 7.75 23.60 8.86
C GLN A 329 7.15 22.52 7.97
N LEU A 330 7.80 21.35 7.89
CA LEU A 330 7.27 20.21 7.13
C LEU A 330 5.93 19.73 7.70
N ARG A 331 5.78 19.71 9.03
CA ARG A 331 4.50 19.37 9.68
C ARG A 331 3.39 20.34 9.25
N ARG A 332 3.65 21.65 9.25
CA ARG A 332 2.68 22.67 8.77
C ARG A 332 2.35 22.50 7.29
N ILE A 333 3.36 22.28 6.44
CA ILE A 333 3.15 22.04 5.00
C ILE A 333 2.28 20.79 4.79
N LEU A 334 2.60 19.69 5.47
CA LEU A 334 1.82 18.46 5.42
C LEU A 334 0.36 18.72 5.83
N PHE A 335 0.15 19.44 6.93
CA PHE A 335 -1.18 19.76 7.45
C PHE A 335 -1.97 20.74 6.58
N ASN A 336 -1.29 21.55 5.78
CA ASN A 336 -1.97 22.37 4.78
C ASN A 336 -2.44 21.55 3.57
N ILE A 337 -1.76 20.44 3.27
CA ILE A 337 -2.07 19.55 2.14
C ILE A 337 -3.12 18.49 2.52
N LEU A 338 -3.02 17.92 3.72
CA LEU A 338 -3.94 16.88 4.18
C LEU A 338 -5.31 17.45 4.54
N GLU A 339 -6.36 16.94 3.90
CA GLU A 339 -7.74 17.16 4.32
C GLU A 339 -8.08 16.26 5.54
N GLY A 340 -9.08 16.64 6.34
CA GLY A 340 -9.40 15.92 7.59
C GLY A 340 -9.71 14.43 7.43
N GLU A 341 -10.36 14.03 6.32
CA GLU A 341 -10.63 12.61 6.02
C GLU A 341 -9.32 11.81 5.79
N ARG A 342 -8.37 12.38 5.03
CA ARG A 342 -7.07 11.75 4.78
C ARG A 342 -6.22 11.69 6.05
N THR A 343 -6.25 12.73 6.88
CA THR A 343 -5.59 12.73 8.19
C THR A 343 -6.17 11.64 9.09
N PHE A 344 -7.48 11.41 9.06
CA PHE A 344 -8.13 10.34 9.82
C PHE A 344 -7.67 8.95 9.38
N PHE A 345 -7.61 8.68 8.07
CA PHE A 345 -7.07 7.41 7.57
C PHE A 345 -5.58 7.24 7.87
N LEU A 346 -4.81 8.33 7.89
CA LEU A 346 -3.42 8.29 8.32
C LEU A 346 -3.31 7.88 9.80
N ILE A 347 -4.16 8.39 10.69
CA ILE A 347 -4.21 7.95 12.10
C ILE A 347 -4.51 6.44 12.19
N GLY A 348 -5.51 5.96 11.44
CA GLY A 348 -5.85 4.52 11.42
C GLY A 348 -4.71 3.63 10.92
N ASN A 349 -4.07 4.01 9.80
CA ASN A 349 -2.94 3.26 9.28
C ASN A 349 -1.73 3.30 10.20
N LEU A 350 -1.42 4.44 10.82
CA LEU A 350 -0.34 4.53 11.81
C LEU A 350 -0.63 3.67 13.04
N SER A 351 -1.86 3.69 13.54
CA SER A 351 -2.28 2.82 14.67
C SER A 351 -2.02 1.35 14.36
N LYS A 352 -2.38 0.91 13.15
CA LYS A 352 -2.15 -0.46 12.70
C LYS A 352 -0.67 -0.78 12.49
N PHE A 353 0.12 0.17 11.99
CA PHE A 353 1.57 -0.03 11.89
C PHE A 353 2.24 -0.08 13.26
N ILE A 354 1.80 0.71 14.24
CA ILE A 354 2.32 0.67 15.61
C ILE A 354 2.09 -0.72 16.23
N GLU A 355 0.88 -1.28 16.08
CA GLU A 355 0.53 -2.65 16.48
C GLU A 355 1.44 -3.67 15.77
N ARG A 356 1.48 -3.65 14.43
CA ARG A 356 2.12 -4.72 13.63
C ARG A 356 3.64 -4.68 13.65
N LEU A 357 4.24 -3.50 13.84
CA LEU A 357 5.68 -3.33 13.91
C LEU A 357 6.22 -3.38 15.34
N ASN A 358 5.35 -3.48 16.36
CA ASN A 358 5.70 -3.39 17.78
C ASN A 358 6.56 -2.15 18.07
N LEU A 359 6.11 -0.96 17.63
CA LEU A 359 6.88 0.28 17.79
C LEU A 359 6.88 0.81 19.23
N ILE A 360 6.00 0.29 20.07
CA ILE A 360 5.90 0.66 21.48
C ILE A 360 6.76 -0.29 22.31
N SER A 361 7.50 0.28 23.25
CA SER A 361 8.45 -0.45 24.08
C SER A 361 8.14 -0.25 25.56
N GLU A 362 8.12 -1.35 26.31
CA GLU A 362 8.05 -1.32 27.78
C GLU A 362 9.31 -0.75 28.45
N ASN A 363 10.43 -0.74 27.71
CA ASN A 363 11.75 -0.32 28.22
C ASN A 363 12.04 1.16 27.99
N ASP A 364 11.17 1.89 27.29
CA ASP A 364 11.26 3.35 27.10
C ASP A 364 10.75 4.11 28.34
N LEU A 365 11.23 3.70 29.51
CA LEU A 365 11.00 4.42 30.75
C LEU A 365 11.76 5.75 30.72
N ILE A 366 11.08 6.81 31.16
CA ILE A 366 11.50 8.21 31.25
C ILE A 366 13.00 8.32 31.58
N LYS A 367 13.84 8.47 30.54
CA LYS A 367 15.26 8.79 30.71
C LYS A 367 15.38 10.32 30.81
N PRO A 368 15.84 10.88 31.93
CA PRO A 368 16.19 12.29 31.96
C PRO A 368 17.29 12.52 30.93
N GLN A 369 17.05 13.42 29.97
CA GLN A 369 18.11 13.93 29.12
C GLN A 369 19.18 14.51 30.05
N SER A 370 20.33 13.86 30.13
CA SER A 370 21.49 14.38 30.85
C SER A 370 21.92 15.67 30.18
N SER A 371 21.73 16.78 30.89
CA SER A 371 22.25 18.10 30.58
C SER A 371 23.78 18.08 30.64
N SER A 372 24.41 17.72 29.52
CA SER A 372 25.81 18.05 29.25
C SER A 372 26.14 17.84 27.77
N SER A 373 25.83 18.84 26.93
CA SER A 373 26.73 19.33 25.86
C SER A 373 26.01 20.30 24.91
N SER A 374 26.42 21.57 24.99
CA SER A 374 26.56 22.55 23.90
C SER A 374 25.41 22.78 22.90
N LEU A 375 25.01 24.07 22.83
CA LEU A 375 24.49 24.72 21.62
C LEU A 375 25.10 24.11 20.35
N SER A 376 24.36 23.24 19.70
CA SER A 376 24.62 22.82 18.34
C SER A 376 23.28 22.49 17.69
N SER A 377 22.99 23.28 16.67
CA SER A 377 21.92 23.16 15.71
C SER A 377 21.62 21.72 15.29
N SER A 378 20.33 21.39 15.22
CA SER A 378 19.74 20.45 14.25
C SER A 378 20.56 19.20 13.94
N SER A 379 20.50 18.20 14.83
CA SER A 379 21.03 16.87 14.51
C SER A 379 19.95 15.82 14.77
N PHE A 380 19.55 15.15 13.70
CA PHE A 380 18.62 14.02 13.68
C PHE A 380 19.32 12.80 14.29
N SER A 381 19.46 12.76 15.63
CA SER A 381 20.17 11.66 16.28
C SER A 381 19.39 10.33 16.17
N SER A 382 20.15 9.26 16.05
CA SER A 382 19.73 7.86 15.85
C SER A 382 19.12 7.20 17.09
N SER A 383 18.47 7.95 17.98
CA SER A 383 17.71 7.35 19.10
C SER A 383 16.60 6.44 18.56
N PRO A 384 16.24 5.32 19.21
CA PRO A 384 15.00 4.63 18.86
C PRO A 384 13.81 5.60 18.98
N ILE A 385 12.77 5.39 18.18
CA ILE A 385 11.51 6.13 18.36
C ILE A 385 10.99 5.85 19.77
N THR A 386 10.57 6.89 20.49
CA THR A 386 10.06 6.75 21.84
C THR A 386 8.54 6.63 21.85
N ASN A 387 7.98 6.09 22.94
CA ASN A 387 6.52 6.12 23.14
C ASN A 387 5.97 7.56 23.11
N ASP A 388 6.74 8.53 23.60
CA ASP A 388 6.37 9.96 23.59
C ASP A 388 6.27 10.51 22.16
N ASP A 389 7.23 10.15 21.29
CA ASP A 389 7.18 10.54 19.88
C ASP A 389 5.89 10.09 19.18
N ILE A 390 5.43 8.88 19.49
CA ILE A 390 4.20 8.31 18.94
C ILE A 390 2.97 9.09 19.45
N ILE A 391 2.89 9.34 20.77
CA ILE A 391 1.78 10.08 21.37
C ILE A 391 1.71 11.50 20.83
N ILE A 392 2.84 12.20 20.73
CA ILE A 392 2.92 13.56 20.20
C ILE A 392 2.42 13.62 18.76
N VAL A 393 2.90 12.72 17.88
CA VAL A 393 2.51 12.77 16.46
C VAL A 393 1.03 12.46 16.28
N LEU A 394 0.50 11.45 17.00
CA LEU A 394 -0.91 11.10 16.91
C LEU A 394 -1.79 12.23 17.46
N THR A 395 -1.33 12.91 18.52
CA THR A 395 -2.02 14.10 19.07
C THR A 395 -2.06 15.22 18.04
N PHE A 396 -0.95 15.51 17.34
CA PHE A 396 -0.93 16.54 16.30
C PHE A 396 -1.88 16.21 15.14
N LEU A 397 -1.90 14.94 14.68
CA LEU A 397 -2.84 14.52 13.65
C LEU A 397 -4.29 14.63 14.12
N ALA A 398 -4.56 14.25 15.37
CA ALA A 398 -5.89 14.34 15.96
C ALA A 398 -6.36 15.80 16.07
N LEU A 399 -5.52 16.70 16.58
CA LEU A 399 -5.84 18.14 16.67
C LEU A 399 -6.04 18.77 15.28
N HIS A 400 -5.28 18.34 14.28
CA HIS A 400 -5.48 18.77 12.89
C HIS A 400 -6.85 18.36 12.35
N CYS A 401 -7.25 17.10 12.54
CA CYS A 401 -8.60 16.63 12.20
C CYS A 401 -9.68 17.48 12.87
N GLN A 402 -9.54 17.77 14.17
CA GLN A 402 -10.52 18.60 14.89
C GLN A 402 -10.61 20.01 14.34
N LYS A 403 -9.46 20.65 14.07
CA LYS A 403 -9.43 22.00 13.50
C LYS A 403 -10.13 22.02 12.14
N TYR A 404 -9.85 21.03 11.30
CA TYR A 404 -10.52 20.89 10.00
C TYR A 404 -12.05 20.76 10.14
N ILE A 405 -12.52 19.93 11.07
CA ILE A 405 -13.95 19.76 11.35
C ILE A 405 -14.54 21.10 11.81
N HIS A 406 -13.93 21.77 12.78
CA HIS A 406 -14.42 23.05 13.31
C HIS A 406 -14.53 24.13 12.25
N GLU A 407 -13.49 24.31 11.42
CA GLU A 407 -13.48 25.28 10.31
C GLU A 407 -14.56 24.98 9.27
N ARG A 408 -14.86 23.69 9.04
CA ARG A 408 -15.90 23.28 8.10
C ARG A 408 -17.29 23.37 8.71
N ASN A 409 -17.48 23.32 10.03
CA ASN A 409 -18.81 23.32 10.65
C ASN A 409 -19.54 24.67 10.62
N THR A 410 -18.89 25.76 10.17
CA THR A 410 -19.43 27.13 10.24
C THR A 410 -20.09 27.64 8.95
N GLY A 411 -20.16 26.82 7.90
CA GLY A 411 -20.70 27.24 6.59
C GLY A 411 -22.21 27.03 6.40
N SER A 412 -22.79 27.75 5.44
CA SER A 412 -24.23 27.80 5.14
C SER A 412 -24.83 26.54 4.52
N SER A 413 -24.00 25.59 4.06
CA SER A 413 -24.45 24.30 3.51
C SER A 413 -23.81 23.14 4.27
N LEU A 414 -24.45 22.74 5.37
CA LEU A 414 -24.00 21.62 6.20
C LEU A 414 -24.37 20.29 5.55
N THR A 415 -23.39 19.40 5.45
CA THR A 415 -23.58 18.01 5.04
C THR A 415 -23.27 17.08 6.21
N TYR A 416 -24.08 16.05 6.41
CA TYR A 416 -23.83 15.06 7.44
C TYR A 416 -22.74 14.06 7.03
N HIS A 417 -21.75 13.88 7.90
CA HIS A 417 -20.71 12.87 7.84
C HIS A 417 -20.82 11.90 9.02
N PRO A 418 -20.73 10.58 8.80
CA PRO A 418 -20.95 9.56 9.84
C PRO A 418 -20.02 9.67 11.04
N ILE A 419 -18.76 10.09 10.82
CA ILE A 419 -17.74 10.17 11.89
C ILE A 419 -17.63 11.58 12.44
N PHE A 420 -17.69 12.58 11.55
CA PHE A 420 -17.38 13.97 11.90
C PHE A 420 -18.64 14.81 12.15
N ASN A 421 -19.82 14.19 12.09
CA ASN A 421 -21.12 14.83 12.14
C ASN A 421 -21.27 15.88 11.02
N TRP A 422 -21.94 17.00 11.30
CA TRP A 422 -22.28 18.01 10.33
C TRP A 422 -21.10 18.92 10.00
N TYR A 423 -20.66 18.95 8.73
CA TYR A 423 -19.66 19.91 8.25
C TYR A 423 -20.00 20.44 6.85
N SER A 424 -19.57 21.66 6.53
CA SER A 424 -19.76 22.33 5.24
C SER A 424 -18.62 22.00 4.27
N GLY A 425 -18.82 20.97 3.46
CA GLY A 425 -17.86 20.58 2.43
C GLY A 425 -18.56 19.94 1.24
N LYS A 426 -18.05 20.23 0.03
CA LYS A 426 -18.36 19.39 -1.12
C LYS A 426 -17.72 18.02 -0.85
N LYS A 427 -18.49 16.94 -0.81
CA LYS A 427 -17.95 15.57 -0.81
C LYS A 427 -17.13 15.39 -2.09
N LYS A 428 -15.81 15.62 -2.03
CA LYS A 428 -14.91 15.49 -3.19
C LYS A 428 -14.71 14.02 -3.55
N GLU A 429 -14.58 13.15 -2.53
CA GLU A 429 -14.39 11.71 -2.68
C GLU A 429 -15.62 10.98 -2.12
N LYS A 430 -16.16 10.01 -2.87
CA LYS A 430 -17.29 9.18 -2.42
C LYS A 430 -16.76 8.00 -1.62
N ILE A 431 -16.04 8.26 -0.53
CA ILE A 431 -15.46 7.21 0.30
C ILE A 431 -16.60 6.42 0.98
N PRO A 432 -16.67 5.09 0.81
CA PRO A 432 -17.66 4.25 1.46
C PRO A 432 -17.62 4.34 3.00
N LEU A 433 -18.80 4.35 3.62
CA LEU A 433 -18.96 4.39 5.08
C LEU A 433 -18.24 3.22 5.80
N ASP A 434 -18.17 2.06 5.16
CA ASP A 434 -17.56 0.88 5.77
C ASP A 434 -16.03 0.98 5.85
N LEU A 435 -15.38 1.81 5.02
CA LEU A 435 -13.95 2.11 5.18
C LEU A 435 -13.68 2.91 6.44
N PHE A 436 -14.59 3.82 6.78
CA PHE A 436 -14.52 4.62 8.00
C PHE A 436 -14.72 3.75 9.25
N LYS A 437 -15.64 2.78 9.22
CA LYS A 437 -15.80 1.80 10.31
C LYS A 437 -14.55 0.94 10.49
N GLN A 438 -14.00 0.40 9.41
CA GLN A 438 -12.76 -0.37 9.46
C GLN A 438 -11.57 0.47 9.95
N ALA A 439 -11.53 1.77 9.61
CA ALA A 439 -10.52 2.68 10.15
C ALA A 439 -10.70 2.89 11.66
N ILE A 440 -11.94 3.00 12.17
CA ILE A 440 -12.19 3.01 13.63
C ILE A 440 -11.67 1.73 14.27
N ASP A 441 -11.91 0.56 13.66
CA ASP A 441 -11.39 -0.71 14.17
C ASP A 441 -9.85 -0.71 14.24
N GLN A 442 -9.16 -0.11 13.27
CA GLN A 442 -7.70 0.07 13.33
C GLN A 442 -7.26 0.99 14.48
N ILE A 443 -7.98 2.09 14.68
CA ILE A 443 -7.68 3.08 15.74
C ILE A 443 -7.98 2.46 17.12
N SER A 444 -8.89 1.48 17.22
CA SER A 444 -9.26 0.85 18.50
C SER A 444 -8.11 0.20 19.25
N TYR A 445 -7.05 -0.18 18.55
CA TYR A 445 -5.80 -0.61 19.17
C TYR A 445 -5.25 0.42 20.16
N LEU A 446 -5.42 1.72 19.91
CA LEU A 446 -4.92 2.81 20.75
C LEU A 446 -5.61 2.92 22.13
N TRP A 447 -6.73 2.22 22.36
CA TRP A 447 -7.34 2.05 23.68
C TRP A 447 -7.50 0.57 24.04
N SER A 448 -6.70 -0.30 23.43
CA SER A 448 -6.60 -1.70 23.85
C SER A 448 -5.78 -1.82 25.14
N ASN A 449 -6.01 -2.90 25.91
CA ASN A 449 -5.21 -3.19 27.11
C ASN A 449 -3.71 -3.27 26.78
N SER A 450 -3.34 -3.96 25.70
CA SER A 450 -1.93 -4.07 25.28
C SER A 450 -1.25 -2.73 25.04
N PHE A 451 -1.98 -1.73 24.52
CA PHE A 451 -1.43 -0.40 24.32
C PHE A 451 -1.36 0.37 25.63
N MET A 452 -2.46 0.35 26.40
CA MET A 452 -2.59 1.05 27.69
C MET A 452 -1.59 0.57 28.73
N ASP A 453 -1.37 -0.73 28.83
CA ASP A 453 -0.41 -1.34 29.75
C ASP A 453 0.99 -0.76 29.56
N VAL A 454 1.37 -0.45 28.32
CA VAL A 454 2.69 0.14 28.03
C VAL A 454 2.71 1.65 28.22
N ILE A 455 1.74 2.38 27.68
CA ILE A 455 1.78 3.86 27.74
C ILE A 455 1.45 4.39 29.15
N PHE A 456 0.63 3.69 29.93
CA PHE A 456 0.32 4.05 31.31
C PHE A 456 1.23 3.37 32.33
N LYS A 457 2.18 2.51 31.92
CA LYS A 457 3.15 1.87 32.81
C LYS A 457 3.78 2.83 33.82
N PRO A 458 4.23 4.04 33.44
CA PRO A 458 4.82 4.99 34.40
C PRO A 458 3.85 5.47 35.50
N ILE A 459 2.54 5.44 35.24
CA ILE A 459 1.50 5.75 36.23
C ILE A 459 1.14 4.50 37.04
N LEU A 460 0.97 3.35 36.38
CA LEU A 460 0.61 2.09 37.03
C LEU A 460 1.67 1.65 38.06
N GLU A 461 2.94 1.96 37.79
CA GLU A 461 4.08 1.70 38.67
C GLU A 461 4.48 2.93 39.52
N TYR A 462 3.67 3.99 39.53
CA TYR A 462 4.03 5.24 40.20
C TYR A 462 4.23 5.03 41.71
N ASN A 463 5.37 5.49 42.22
CA ASN A 463 5.62 5.57 43.65
C ASN A 463 6.19 6.95 44.00
N SER A 464 5.47 7.65 44.87
CA SER A 464 5.75 9.05 45.23
C SER A 464 7.06 9.25 45.97
N HIS A 465 7.57 8.20 46.64
CA HIS A 465 8.78 8.22 47.46
C HIS A 465 10.06 7.95 46.67
N THR A 466 9.96 7.37 45.47
CA THR A 466 11.13 6.92 44.69
C THR A 466 11.56 7.91 43.60
N LEU A 467 10.67 8.81 43.16
CA LEU A 467 10.95 9.76 42.08
C LEU A 467 11.50 11.09 42.61
N SER A 468 12.64 11.53 42.06
CA SER A 468 13.15 12.89 42.25
C SER A 468 12.19 13.93 41.65
N SER A 469 12.25 15.17 42.16
CA SER A 469 11.42 16.29 41.65
C SER A 469 11.52 16.47 40.13
N SER A 470 12.73 16.37 39.56
CA SER A 470 12.95 16.46 38.10
C SER A 470 12.26 15.34 37.32
N LYS A 471 12.26 14.11 37.83
CA LYS A 471 11.56 12.97 37.19
C LYS A 471 10.04 13.12 37.28
N LYS A 472 9.52 13.70 38.38
CA LYS A 472 8.09 14.00 38.51
C LYS A 472 7.63 15.02 37.47
N THR A 473 8.42 16.06 37.20
CA THR A 473 8.08 17.04 36.15
C THR A 473 8.02 16.41 34.77
N ILE A 474 9.00 15.57 34.40
CA ILE A 474 9.00 14.90 33.09
C ILE A 474 7.82 13.94 32.98
N LEU A 475 7.52 13.18 34.05
CA LEU A 475 6.34 12.32 34.10
C LEU A 475 5.05 13.14 33.93
N SER A 476 4.91 14.30 34.57
CA SER A 476 3.74 15.18 34.39
C SER A 476 3.55 15.66 32.96
N ILE A 477 4.63 15.96 32.24
CA ILE A 477 4.55 16.33 30.82
C ILE A 477 4.06 15.13 30.00
N TYR A 478 4.67 13.97 30.20
CA TYR A 478 4.29 12.73 29.50
C TYR A 478 2.82 12.34 29.75
N VAL A 479 2.37 12.37 31.01
CA VAL A 479 0.97 12.06 31.36
C VAL A 479 0.01 13.10 30.76
N LYS A 480 0.36 14.38 30.81
CA LYS A 480 -0.42 15.45 30.17
C LYS A 480 -0.57 15.21 28.68
N ASP A 481 0.47 14.75 27.99
CA ASP A 481 0.43 14.48 26.55
C ASP A 481 -0.40 13.24 26.22
N ILE A 482 -0.36 12.19 27.04
CA ILE A 482 -1.30 11.05 26.94
C ILE A 482 -2.76 11.50 27.14
N CYS A 483 -3.03 12.34 28.15
CA CYS A 483 -4.38 12.85 28.38
C CYS A 483 -4.87 13.70 27.21
N ASN A 484 -4.01 14.57 26.68
CA ASN A 484 -4.31 15.37 25.49
C ASN A 484 -4.63 14.49 24.29
N PHE A 485 -3.84 13.43 24.07
CA PHE A 485 -4.06 12.46 23.02
C PHE A 485 -5.46 11.82 23.09
N TYR A 486 -5.84 11.26 24.23
CA TYR A 486 -7.15 10.61 24.38
C TYR A 486 -8.32 11.60 24.31
N LEU A 487 -8.19 12.78 24.94
CA LEU A 487 -9.16 13.86 24.79
C LEU A 487 -9.30 14.27 23.32
N ALA A 488 -8.20 14.26 22.57
CA ALA A 488 -8.21 14.65 21.17
C ALA A 488 -8.89 13.59 20.29
N ILE A 489 -8.55 12.31 20.44
CA ILE A 489 -9.19 11.23 19.67
C ILE A 489 -10.68 11.13 19.99
N ALA A 490 -11.06 11.22 21.27
CA ALA A 490 -12.46 11.12 21.69
C ALA A 490 -13.34 12.25 21.14
N LYS A 491 -12.77 13.43 20.85
CA LYS A 491 -13.47 14.54 20.18
C LYS A 491 -13.68 14.30 18.69
N ILE A 492 -12.77 13.57 18.03
CA ILE A 492 -12.88 13.23 16.60
C ILE A 492 -13.92 12.14 16.39
N ILE A 493 -13.83 11.06 17.18
CA ILE A 493 -14.68 9.88 17.04
C ILE A 493 -15.77 9.93 18.11
N GLY A 494 -16.63 10.95 18.02
CA GLY A 494 -17.63 11.24 19.06
C GLY A 494 -18.53 10.06 19.43
N GLN A 495 -18.82 9.17 18.48
CA GLN A 495 -19.60 7.94 18.71
C GLN A 495 -18.86 6.91 19.58
N GLN A 496 -17.54 6.84 19.50
CA GLN A 496 -16.69 5.90 20.25
C GLN A 496 -16.18 6.50 21.56
N LYS A 497 -16.54 7.76 21.86
CA LYS A 497 -16.11 8.45 23.08
C LYS A 497 -16.43 7.66 24.35
N GLY A 498 -17.64 7.07 24.41
CA GLY A 498 -18.05 6.23 25.53
C GLY A 498 -17.13 5.02 25.68
N ASP A 499 -16.94 4.27 24.60
CA ASP A 499 -16.10 3.06 24.58
C ASP A 499 -14.65 3.34 24.96
N ILE A 500 -14.06 4.43 24.45
CA ILE A 500 -12.69 4.86 24.80
C ILE A 500 -12.57 5.10 26.30
N PHE A 501 -13.42 5.98 26.86
CA PHE A 501 -13.30 6.35 28.27
C PHE A 501 -13.75 5.23 29.21
N ASN A 502 -14.70 4.38 28.82
CA ASN A 502 -15.08 3.19 29.58
C ASN A 502 -13.89 2.23 29.67
N THR A 503 -13.26 1.91 28.54
CA THR A 503 -12.12 0.97 28.53
C THR A 503 -10.96 1.47 29.39
N ILE A 504 -10.69 2.78 29.36
CA ILE A 504 -9.68 3.42 30.21
C ILE A 504 -10.10 3.43 31.69
N ALA A 505 -11.35 3.81 32.00
CA ALA A 505 -11.83 3.92 33.37
C ALA A 505 -11.80 2.58 34.11
N TYR A 506 -12.13 1.50 33.40
CA TYR A 506 -12.10 0.13 33.93
C TYR A 506 -10.72 -0.54 33.81
N HIS A 507 -9.70 0.15 33.32
CA HIS A 507 -8.34 -0.39 33.30
C HIS A 507 -7.85 -0.64 34.74
N PRO A 508 -7.42 -1.86 35.09
CA PRO A 508 -7.06 -2.21 36.46
C PRO A 508 -6.06 -1.23 37.06
N LYS A 509 -6.36 -0.74 38.26
CA LYS A 509 -5.52 0.16 39.07
C LYS A 509 -5.21 1.53 38.45
N LEU A 510 -5.65 1.82 37.22
CA LEU A 510 -5.28 3.06 36.55
C LEU A 510 -5.82 4.28 37.31
N VAL A 511 -7.14 4.35 37.55
CA VAL A 511 -7.77 5.50 38.21
C VAL A 511 -7.23 5.75 39.63
N PRO A 512 -7.11 4.73 40.52
CA PRO A 512 -6.47 4.92 41.83
C PRO A 512 -5.04 5.44 41.74
N MET A 513 -4.20 4.89 40.85
CA MET A 513 -2.82 5.33 40.69
C MET A 513 -2.73 6.74 40.09
N PHE A 514 -3.66 7.08 39.20
CA PHE A 514 -3.80 8.41 38.63
C PHE A 514 -4.14 9.45 39.72
N TRP A 515 -5.02 9.10 40.65
CA TRP A 515 -5.34 9.93 41.82
C TRP A 515 -4.13 10.13 42.74
N CYS A 516 -3.39 9.07 43.06
CA CYS A 516 -2.14 9.17 43.82
C CYS A 516 -1.14 10.10 43.12
N PHE A 517 -0.95 9.91 41.82
CA PHE A 517 -0.09 10.76 41.00
C PHE A 517 -0.52 12.23 41.06
N MET A 518 -1.80 12.53 40.84
CA MET A 518 -2.32 13.90 40.88
C MET A 518 -2.14 14.57 42.24
N ASN A 519 -2.32 13.84 43.34
CA ASN A 519 -2.10 14.37 44.70
C ASN A 519 -0.65 14.78 44.95
N ASP A 520 0.31 14.13 44.30
CA ASP A 520 1.73 14.38 44.50
C ASP A 520 2.34 15.38 43.51
N ILE A 521 1.55 15.89 42.55
CA ILE A 521 2.00 16.89 41.58
C ILE A 521 2.02 18.28 42.23
N GLY A 522 3.15 18.97 42.05
CA GLY A 522 3.33 20.35 42.48
C GLY A 522 4.04 20.52 43.82
N PRO A 523 4.47 21.76 44.14
CA PRO A 523 5.23 22.04 45.35
C PRO A 523 4.39 21.89 46.63
N LYS A 524 3.09 22.20 46.55
CA LYS A 524 2.17 22.19 47.69
C LYS A 524 1.37 20.88 47.84
N LYS A 525 1.42 20.00 46.83
CA LYS A 525 0.70 18.72 46.78
C LYS A 525 -0.82 18.88 46.96
N ASN A 526 -1.53 17.79 47.28
CA ASN A 526 -2.96 17.74 47.62
C ASN A 526 -3.86 18.39 46.55
N LEU A 527 -3.54 18.15 45.28
CA LEU A 527 -4.30 18.65 44.12
C LEU A 527 -4.37 20.17 44.00
N GLU A 528 -3.58 20.95 44.76
CA GLU A 528 -3.73 22.41 44.78
C GLU A 528 -3.54 23.03 43.39
N ILE A 529 -2.60 22.50 42.59
CA ILE A 529 -2.40 22.91 41.19
C ILE A 529 -3.69 22.70 40.38
N PHE A 530 -4.37 21.57 40.56
CA PHE A 530 -5.59 21.25 39.83
C PHE A 530 -6.81 22.04 40.33
N ILE A 531 -6.89 22.33 41.62
CA ILE A 531 -7.93 23.22 42.18
C ILE A 531 -7.75 24.65 41.63
N ASN A 532 -6.51 25.12 41.51
CA ASN A 532 -6.22 26.41 40.88
C ASN A 532 -6.48 26.37 39.36
N ALA A 533 -6.15 25.26 38.70
CA ALA A 533 -6.46 25.03 37.28
C ALA A 533 -7.97 25.06 37.01
N ALA A 534 -8.78 24.50 37.90
CA ALA A 534 -10.23 24.55 37.77
C ALA A 534 -10.77 26.00 37.83
N LYS A 535 -10.13 26.88 38.60
CA LYS A 535 -10.49 28.30 38.68
C LYS A 535 -10.02 29.09 37.45
N PHE A 536 -8.83 28.77 36.93
CA PHE A 536 -8.22 29.46 35.79
C PHE A 536 -7.67 28.48 34.74
N PRO A 537 -8.54 27.81 33.96
CA PRO A 537 -8.14 26.71 33.06
C PRO A 537 -7.10 27.12 32.02
N SER A 538 -7.14 28.37 31.57
CA SER A 538 -6.23 28.90 30.54
C SER A 538 -4.80 29.15 31.03
N ARG A 539 -4.57 29.12 32.36
CA ARG A 539 -3.27 29.43 32.96
C ARG A 539 -2.46 28.20 33.35
N GLU A 540 -3.08 27.01 33.33
CA GLU A 540 -2.45 25.80 33.88
C GLU A 540 -2.16 24.76 32.79
N PRO A 541 -0.88 24.44 32.52
CA PRO A 541 -0.49 23.55 31.42
C PRO A 541 -0.91 22.08 31.64
N LEU A 542 -1.27 21.72 32.89
CA LEU A 542 -1.69 20.37 33.28
C LEU A 542 -3.22 20.19 33.31
N ILE A 543 -3.99 21.17 32.83
CA ILE A 543 -5.46 21.12 32.84
C ILE A 543 -6.02 19.87 32.14
N SER A 544 -5.34 19.36 31.11
CA SER A 544 -5.76 18.16 30.39
C SER A 544 -5.77 16.90 31.27
N ILE A 545 -4.87 16.82 32.25
CA ILE A 545 -4.85 15.74 33.24
C ILE A 545 -6.14 15.78 34.07
N LEU A 546 -6.55 16.97 34.50
CA LEU A 546 -7.79 17.15 35.27
C LEU A 546 -9.03 16.87 34.41
N GLU A 547 -9.11 17.40 33.19
CA GLU A 547 -10.23 17.15 32.27
C GLU A 547 -10.39 15.64 32.00
N PHE A 548 -9.28 14.95 31.73
CA PHE A 548 -9.25 13.52 31.50
C PHE A 548 -9.68 12.73 32.75
N PHE A 549 -9.10 13.05 33.91
CA PHE A 549 -9.41 12.38 35.18
C PHE A 549 -10.89 12.53 35.57
N CYS A 550 -11.44 13.74 35.46
CA CYS A 550 -12.87 13.97 35.73
C CYS A 550 -13.75 13.15 34.77
N ARG A 551 -13.34 12.98 33.51
CA ARG A 551 -14.08 12.19 32.52
C ARG A 551 -14.16 10.72 32.91
N ILE A 552 -13.01 10.10 33.24
CA ILE A 552 -12.96 8.69 33.61
C ILE A 552 -13.69 8.42 34.94
N CYS A 553 -13.54 9.32 35.94
CA CYS A 553 -14.23 9.19 37.22
C CYS A 553 -15.75 9.32 37.08
N SER A 554 -16.24 10.23 36.22
CA SER A 554 -17.68 10.37 36.00
C SER A 554 -18.36 9.09 35.52
N LEU A 555 -17.64 8.21 34.84
CA LEU A 555 -18.16 6.93 34.35
C LEU A 555 -18.18 5.86 35.46
N LEU A 556 -17.19 5.86 36.35
CA LEU A 556 -17.16 4.95 37.50
C LEU A 556 -18.29 5.27 38.50
N PHE A 557 -18.52 6.57 38.77
CA PHE A 557 -19.59 7.00 39.68
C PHE A 557 -20.99 6.67 39.17
N LEU A 558 -21.21 6.69 37.86
CA LEU A 558 -22.52 6.33 37.28
C LEU A 558 -22.81 4.83 37.40
N TYR A 559 -21.79 3.98 37.40
CA TYR A 559 -21.96 2.53 37.52
C TYR A 559 -22.22 2.07 38.96
N GLU A 560 -21.57 2.70 39.96
CA GLU A 560 -21.83 2.43 41.38
C GLU A 560 -23.22 2.91 41.84
N LEU A 561 -23.89 3.78 41.07
CA LEU A 561 -25.26 4.23 41.35
C LEU A 561 -26.35 3.40 40.63
N GLU A 562 -25.97 2.58 39.65
CA GLU A 562 -26.88 1.66 38.94
C GLU A 562 -26.90 0.24 39.56
N ILE A 563 -26.02 -0.05 40.53
CA ILE A 563 -26.03 -1.24 41.40
C ILE A 563 -26.68 -0.87 42.73
#